data_AF-A0A011NU32-F1
#
_entry.id   AF-A0A011NU32-F1
#
_cell.length_a   1.000
_cell.length_b   1.000
_cell.length_c   1.000
_cell.angle_alpha   90.00
_cell.angle_beta   90.00
_cell.angle_gamma   90.00
#
_symmetry.space_group_name_H-M   'P 1'
#
loop_
_entity.id
_entity.type
_entity.pdbx_description
1 polymer ?
#
loop_
_entity_poly.entity_id
_entity_poly.type
_entity_poly.pdbx_seq_one_letter_code
_entity_poly.pdbx_strand_id
1 'polypeptide(L)'
;MNLVFDGPGQPMGLVPHSLIALLPLAVWAYRRFVGRRGSSLVWLLAAVGIFLLLNGIVFWDQSRVRRMAADGTLQVTRGSITQSWHIVSRERDWTSRTLSYRTTVSEGFDVAGVRFRWNIGDSFSPATFSNAAEPPLAFPEGAAVEVSWFVDPASEDERRIVRLRMEPGGARATVADAEFAAVIAGFVAALESADATRLAGLVQFPVNFAGHMLGAGQVDDLRAALAMPALQSCLRTAAAEALHDGSRRIVCHGVTLLFARAAGDAWRLRELRQGP
;
A
#
# COMPACT_ATOMS: atom_id res chain seq x y z
N MET A 1 -11.57 0.83 18.84
CA MET A 1 -10.38 0.60 17.99
C MET A 1 -10.52 -0.69 17.20
N ASN A 2 -10.35 -0.62 15.89
CA ASN A 2 -10.40 -1.77 14.98
C ASN A 2 -9.01 -2.38 14.84
N LEU A 3 -8.94 -3.71 14.67
CA LEU A 3 -7.70 -4.40 14.34
C LEU A 3 -7.36 -4.09 12.88
N VAL A 4 -6.25 -3.39 12.67
CA VAL A 4 -5.81 -2.95 11.33
C VAL A 4 -4.66 -3.83 10.83
N PHE A 5 -3.86 -4.37 11.74
CA PHE A 5 -2.82 -5.33 11.41
C PHE A 5 -2.67 -6.39 12.51
N ASP A 6 -2.53 -7.64 12.09
CA ASP A 6 -2.24 -8.79 12.95
C ASP A 6 -1.14 -9.64 12.31
N GLY A 7 0.09 -9.47 12.79
CA GLY A 7 1.27 -10.18 12.32
C GLY A 7 1.14 -11.71 12.47
N PRO A 8 0.75 -12.26 13.64
CA PRO A 8 0.54 -13.69 13.82
C PRO A 8 -0.52 -14.31 12.88
N GLY A 9 -1.55 -13.53 12.54
CA GLY A 9 -2.63 -13.91 11.65
C GLY A 9 -2.26 -13.88 10.16
N GLN A 10 -1.10 -13.33 9.79
CA GLN A 10 -0.65 -13.33 8.40
C GLN A 10 -0.44 -14.78 7.91
N PRO A 11 -0.82 -15.09 6.65
CA PRO A 11 -0.52 -16.37 6.05
C PRO A 11 1.00 -16.56 5.99
N MET A 12 1.48 -17.79 6.15
CA MET A 12 2.88 -18.11 5.90
C MET A 12 3.13 -17.89 4.40
N GLY A 13 3.76 -16.77 4.06
CA GLY A 13 3.87 -16.29 2.70
C GLY A 13 4.62 -17.29 1.83
N LEU A 14 3.89 -17.98 0.95
CA LEU A 14 4.49 -18.68 -0.18
C LEU A 14 4.71 -17.63 -1.28
N VAL A 15 5.97 -17.36 -1.61
CA VAL A 15 6.27 -16.49 -2.76
C VAL A 15 5.89 -17.22 -4.06
N PRO A 16 5.44 -16.53 -5.13
CA PRO A 16 5.11 -17.19 -6.40
C PRO A 16 6.25 -18.06 -6.96
N HIS A 17 7.50 -17.66 -6.70
CA HIS A 17 8.72 -18.41 -7.04
C HIS A 17 8.79 -19.79 -6.37
N SER A 18 8.06 -20.03 -5.28
CA SER A 18 7.98 -21.33 -4.60
C SER A 18 7.49 -22.45 -5.53
N LEU A 19 6.75 -22.10 -6.59
CA LEU A 19 6.29 -23.05 -7.60
C LEU A 19 7.47 -23.70 -8.37
N ILE A 20 8.66 -23.09 -8.37
CA ILE A 20 9.87 -23.68 -8.97
C ILE A 20 10.22 -25.02 -8.31
N ALA A 21 9.95 -25.17 -7.01
CA ALA A 21 10.19 -26.42 -6.29
C ALA A 21 9.32 -27.60 -6.80
N LEU A 22 8.24 -27.32 -7.54
CA LEU A 22 7.39 -28.36 -8.12
C LEU A 22 8.06 -29.10 -9.27
N LEU A 23 9.00 -28.49 -9.98
CA LEU A 23 9.71 -29.12 -11.11
C LEU A 23 10.51 -30.36 -10.69
N PRO A 24 11.46 -30.29 -9.73
CA PRO A 24 12.16 -31.48 -9.26
C PRO A 24 11.22 -32.47 -8.55
N LEU A 25 10.17 -31.98 -7.89
CA LEU A 25 9.16 -32.84 -7.25
C LEU A 25 8.38 -33.66 -8.29
N ALA A 26 8.00 -33.06 -9.43
CA ALA A 26 7.34 -33.74 -10.53
C ALA A 26 8.25 -34.80 -11.17
N VAL A 27 9.55 -34.51 -11.33
CA VAL A 27 10.54 -35.48 -11.83
C VAL A 27 10.70 -36.65 -10.86
N TRP A 28 10.75 -36.38 -9.55
CA TRP A 28 10.79 -37.42 -8.53
C TRP A 28 9.54 -38.30 -8.59
N ALA A 29 8.34 -37.69 -8.63
CA ALA A 29 7.06 -38.42 -8.69
C ALA A 29 6.96 -39.27 -9.96
N TYR A 30 7.31 -38.71 -11.13
CA TYR A 30 7.32 -39.45 -12.39
C TYR A 30 8.26 -40.67 -12.33
N ARG A 31 9.48 -40.51 -11.82
CA ARG A 31 10.43 -41.62 -11.68
C ARG A 31 9.93 -42.69 -10.70
N ARG A 32 9.32 -42.26 -9.59
CA ARG A 32 8.83 -43.14 -8.51
C ARG A 32 7.59 -43.96 -8.89
N PHE A 33 6.66 -43.36 -9.65
CA PHE A 33 5.35 -43.93 -9.92
C PHE A 33 5.17 -44.42 -11.36
N VAL A 34 5.83 -43.79 -12.34
CA VAL A 34 5.69 -44.14 -13.76
C VAL A 34 6.93 -44.89 -14.28
N GLY A 35 8.13 -44.38 -13.98
CA GLY A 35 9.36 -44.84 -14.62
C GLY A 35 9.93 -46.18 -14.16
N ARG A 36 9.35 -46.83 -13.12
CA ARG A 36 9.84 -48.07 -12.45
C ARG A 36 11.36 -48.07 -12.09
N ARG A 37 12.04 -46.92 -12.15
CA ARG A 37 13.41 -46.74 -11.70
C ARG A 37 13.38 -46.43 -10.20
N GLY A 38 14.36 -46.94 -9.46
CA GLY A 38 14.48 -46.68 -8.02
C GLY A 38 14.35 -45.19 -7.69
N SER A 39 13.68 -44.88 -6.58
CA SER A 39 13.48 -43.52 -6.08
C SER A 39 14.81 -42.77 -6.02
N SER A 40 14.97 -41.74 -6.86
CA SER A 40 16.15 -40.87 -6.82
C SER A 40 15.92 -39.80 -5.77
N LEU A 41 16.35 -40.10 -4.55
CA LEU A 41 16.30 -39.21 -3.37
C LEU A 41 16.81 -37.79 -3.69
N VAL A 42 17.77 -37.69 -4.62
CA VAL A 42 18.36 -36.42 -5.10
C VAL A 42 17.29 -35.42 -5.56
N TRP A 43 16.27 -35.85 -6.32
CA TRP A 43 15.22 -34.95 -6.80
C TRP A 43 14.28 -34.48 -5.70
N LEU A 44 14.00 -35.35 -4.72
CA LEU A 44 13.22 -34.97 -3.55
C LEU A 44 13.99 -33.95 -2.70
N LEU A 45 15.28 -34.19 -2.44
CA LEU A 45 16.13 -33.27 -1.71
C LEU A 45 16.30 -31.94 -2.44
N ALA A 46 16.39 -31.95 -3.78
CA ALA A 46 16.43 -30.73 -4.58
C ALA A 46 15.14 -29.92 -4.46
N ALA A 47 13.97 -30.58 -4.49
CA ALA A 47 12.69 -29.91 -4.29
C ALA A 47 12.59 -29.26 -2.91
N VAL A 48 12.94 -30.00 -1.85
CA VAL A 48 12.95 -29.49 -0.47
C VAL A 48 13.96 -28.35 -0.31
N GLY A 49 15.15 -28.50 -0.86
CA GLY A 49 16.21 -27.48 -0.80
C GLY A 49 15.79 -26.17 -1.48
N ILE A 50 15.23 -26.23 -2.68
CA ILE A 50 14.72 -25.04 -3.39
C ILE A 50 13.59 -24.39 -2.60
N PHE A 51 12.65 -25.19 -2.06
CA PHE A 51 11.55 -24.67 -1.27
C PHE A 51 12.02 -23.93 -0.01
N LEU A 52 12.98 -24.51 0.71
CA LEU A 52 13.58 -23.91 1.91
C LEU A 52 14.44 -22.68 1.58
N LEU A 53 15.17 -22.67 0.47
CA LEU A 53 15.94 -21.49 0.05
C LEU A 53 15.02 -20.31 -0.28
N LEU A 54 13.87 -20.58 -0.87
CA LEU A 54 12.93 -19.52 -1.27
C LEU A 54 12.07 -19.02 -0.12
N ASN A 55 11.70 -19.88 0.84
CA ASN A 55 10.71 -19.53 1.87
C ASN A 55 11.23 -19.65 3.31
N GLY A 56 12.38 -20.28 3.55
CA GLY A 56 12.85 -20.63 4.88
C GLY A 56 12.99 -19.42 5.80
N ILE A 57 13.44 -18.30 5.25
CA ILE A 57 13.51 -17.02 5.96
C ILE A 57 12.13 -16.54 6.40
N VAL A 58 11.15 -16.49 5.49
CA VAL A 58 9.78 -16.03 5.78
C VAL A 58 9.11 -16.95 6.80
N PHE A 59 9.28 -18.27 6.66
CA PHE A 59 8.77 -19.25 7.62
C PHE A 59 9.40 -19.08 9.01
N TRP A 60 10.72 -18.97 9.07
CA TRP A 60 11.44 -18.76 10.32
C TRP A 60 10.96 -17.50 11.02
N ASP A 61 10.89 -16.39 10.28
CA ASP A 61 10.47 -15.09 10.76
C ASP A 61 9.03 -15.10 11.28
N GLN A 62 8.08 -15.63 10.51
CA GLN A 62 6.69 -15.80 10.96
C GLN A 62 6.57 -16.70 12.21
N SER A 63 7.36 -17.78 12.27
CA SER A 63 7.39 -18.63 13.46
C SER A 63 7.93 -17.90 14.69
N ARG A 64 8.91 -17.01 14.52
CA ARG A 64 9.47 -16.17 15.60
C ARG A 64 8.43 -15.20 16.12
N VAL A 65 7.75 -14.46 15.24
CA VAL A 65 6.69 -13.51 15.61
C VAL A 65 5.55 -14.20 16.37
N ARG A 66 5.12 -15.37 15.91
CA ARG A 66 4.06 -16.14 16.59
C ARG A 66 4.47 -16.59 18.00
N ARG A 67 5.73 -17.01 18.19
CA ARG A 67 6.26 -17.34 19.52
C ARG A 67 6.30 -16.11 20.42
N MET A 68 6.89 -15.01 19.96
CA MET A 68 6.95 -13.75 20.72
C MET A 68 5.55 -13.24 21.10
N ALA A 69 4.57 -13.41 20.23
CA ALA A 69 3.17 -13.06 20.52
C ALA A 69 2.53 -13.98 21.56
N ALA A 70 2.91 -15.26 21.59
CA ALA A 70 2.40 -16.24 22.55
C ALA A 70 3.07 -16.13 23.93
N ASP A 71 4.35 -15.78 23.97
CA ASP A 71 5.16 -15.67 25.19
C ASP A 71 4.75 -14.47 26.07
N GLY A 72 3.90 -13.57 25.55
CA GLY A 72 3.33 -12.45 26.30
C GLY A 72 4.33 -11.32 26.60
N THR A 73 5.50 -11.33 25.98
CA THR A 73 6.58 -10.35 26.20
C THR A 73 6.42 -9.07 25.37
N LEU A 74 5.27 -8.86 24.75
CA LEU A 74 5.03 -7.70 23.88
C LEU A 74 4.88 -6.42 24.71
N GLN A 75 5.57 -5.37 24.27
CA GLN A 75 5.33 -4.02 24.75
C GLN A 75 4.08 -3.46 24.07
N VAL A 76 3.31 -2.67 24.81
CA VAL A 76 2.09 -2.04 24.30
C VAL A 76 2.19 -0.54 24.47
N THR A 77 2.17 0.17 23.35
CA THR A 77 2.15 1.64 23.31
C THR A 77 0.75 2.10 22.89
N ARG A 78 0.16 3.01 23.66
CA ARG A 78 -1.14 3.63 23.38
C ARG A 78 -1.00 5.13 23.32
N GLY A 79 -1.70 5.75 22.39
CA GLY A 79 -1.75 7.21 22.29
C GLY A 79 -2.27 7.66 20.93
N SER A 80 -2.29 8.97 20.73
CA SER A 80 -2.51 9.57 19.43
C SER A 80 -1.21 9.57 18.63
N ILE A 81 -1.30 9.33 17.31
CA ILE A 81 -0.19 9.57 16.39
C ILE A 81 0.18 11.05 16.45
N THR A 82 1.42 11.36 16.82
CA THR A 82 1.91 12.74 16.89
C THR A 82 2.46 13.22 15.57
N GLN A 83 3.04 12.31 14.79
CA GLN A 83 3.64 12.61 13.51
C GLN A 83 3.62 11.35 12.63
N SER A 84 3.33 11.54 11.35
CA SER A 84 3.52 10.53 10.32
C SER A 84 4.51 11.04 9.29
N TRP A 85 5.37 10.17 8.77
CA TRP A 85 6.47 10.60 7.92
C TRP A 85 6.76 9.60 6.79
N HIS A 86 7.23 10.17 5.68
CA HIS A 86 7.65 9.47 4.48
C HIS A 86 8.99 10.08 4.05
N ILE A 87 10.03 9.25 4.00
CA ILE A 87 11.41 9.66 3.75
C ILE A 87 11.93 8.89 2.55
N VAL A 88 12.35 9.62 1.52
CA VAL A 88 13.04 9.06 0.36
C VAL A 88 14.53 9.36 0.52
N SER A 89 15.34 8.34 0.80
CA SER A 89 16.79 8.46 0.78
C SER A 89 17.35 7.96 -0.54
N ARG A 90 18.38 8.65 -1.04
CA ARG A 90 19.11 8.27 -2.24
C ARG A 90 20.57 8.18 -1.90
N GLU A 91 21.11 6.98 -1.97
CA GLU A 91 22.51 6.71 -1.62
C GLU A 91 23.23 6.14 -2.83
N ARG A 92 24.54 6.36 -2.89
CA ARG A 92 25.36 5.76 -3.95
C ARG A 92 25.35 4.24 -3.75
N ASP A 93 25.04 3.52 -4.82
CA ASP A 93 25.17 2.08 -4.82
C ASP A 93 26.64 1.71 -5.05
N TRP A 94 27.32 1.36 -3.96
CA TRP A 94 28.73 0.93 -3.99
C TRP A 94 28.92 -0.47 -4.54
N THR A 95 27.86 -1.24 -4.76
CA THR A 95 27.93 -2.59 -5.34
C THR A 95 28.04 -2.57 -6.86
N SER A 96 27.63 -1.46 -7.48
CA SER A 96 27.81 -1.23 -8.91
C SER A 96 29.17 -0.61 -9.24
N ARG A 97 29.79 -1.09 -10.31
CA ARG A 97 31.02 -0.50 -10.87
C ARG A 97 30.76 0.81 -11.61
N THR A 98 29.52 1.11 -11.96
CA THR A 98 29.11 2.36 -12.60
C THR A 98 28.45 3.29 -11.58
N LEU A 99 28.40 4.59 -11.90
CA LEU A 99 27.73 5.58 -11.04
C LEU A 99 26.23 5.27 -11.02
N SER A 100 25.80 4.52 -10.02
CA SER A 100 24.40 4.17 -9.80
C SER A 100 23.99 4.49 -8.36
N TYR A 101 22.71 4.69 -8.16
CA TYR A 101 22.13 5.10 -6.90
C TYR A 101 21.05 4.12 -6.50
N ARG A 102 21.03 3.78 -5.22
CA ARG A 102 19.94 3.05 -4.59
C ARG A 102 19.00 4.04 -3.94
N THR A 103 17.73 3.93 -4.26
CA THR A 103 16.67 4.67 -3.58
C THR A 103 16.07 3.78 -2.52
N THR A 104 16.01 4.24 -1.28
CA THR A 104 15.30 3.59 -0.19
C THR A 104 14.17 4.49 0.25
N VAL A 105 12.97 3.94 0.35
CA VAL A 105 11.81 4.67 0.87
C VAL A 105 11.50 4.11 2.24
N SER A 106 11.54 4.96 3.25
CA SER A 106 11.15 4.63 4.62
C SER A 106 9.88 5.39 5.00
N GLU A 107 8.97 4.71 5.67
CA GLU A 107 7.75 5.28 6.22
C GLU A 107 7.63 4.94 7.70
N GLY A 108 6.84 5.72 8.41
CA GLY A 108 6.64 5.51 9.82
C GLY A 108 5.72 6.51 10.50
N PHE A 109 5.52 6.29 11.78
CA PHE A 109 4.77 7.19 12.64
C PHE A 109 5.31 7.16 14.07
N ASP A 110 5.06 8.25 14.79
CA ASP A 110 5.45 8.43 16.18
C ASP A 110 4.17 8.45 17.06
N VAL A 111 4.17 7.68 18.15
CA VAL A 111 3.08 7.64 19.14
C VAL A 111 3.65 7.58 20.55
N ALA A 112 3.17 8.47 21.43
CA ALA A 112 3.59 8.53 22.83
C ALA A 112 5.13 8.53 23.02
N GLY A 113 5.86 9.20 22.12
CA GLY A 113 7.33 9.26 22.15
C GLY A 113 8.05 8.02 21.60
N VAL A 114 7.31 7.03 21.07
CA VAL A 114 7.86 5.83 20.43
C VAL A 114 7.73 5.94 18.92
N ARG A 115 8.85 5.75 18.22
CA ARG A 115 8.92 5.76 16.75
C ARG A 115 8.85 4.36 16.17
N PHE A 116 7.97 4.17 15.19
CA PHE A 116 7.85 2.96 14.38
C PHE A 116 8.22 3.25 12.93
N ARG A 117 9.06 2.39 12.34
CA ARG A 117 9.65 2.57 11.00
C ARG A 117 9.54 1.29 10.17
N TRP A 118 9.26 1.44 8.89
CA TRP A 118 9.45 0.40 7.87
C TRP A 118 10.08 0.96 6.61
N ASN A 119 10.73 0.10 5.84
CA ASN A 119 11.15 0.33 4.46
C ASN A 119 10.13 -0.29 3.49
N ILE A 120 9.78 0.45 2.43
CA ILE A 120 8.89 -0.04 1.37
C ILE A 120 9.66 -0.98 0.45
N GLY A 121 9.04 -2.13 0.12
CA GLY A 121 9.61 -3.11 -0.79
C GLY A 121 10.74 -3.97 -0.20
N ASP A 122 11.08 -3.76 1.07
CA ASP A 122 12.04 -4.59 1.80
C ASP A 122 11.32 -5.74 2.50
N SER A 123 11.73 -6.96 2.19
CA SER A 123 11.19 -8.19 2.78
C SER A 123 11.62 -8.37 4.24
N PHE A 124 12.64 -7.62 4.70
CA PHE A 124 13.16 -7.64 6.06
C PHE A 124 12.94 -6.33 6.83
N SER A 125 11.90 -5.60 6.43
CA SER A 125 11.59 -4.30 7.00
C SER A 125 11.27 -4.37 8.51
N PRO A 126 11.83 -3.48 9.35
CA PRO A 126 11.78 -3.59 10.81
C PRO A 126 10.38 -3.61 11.44
N ALA A 127 9.36 -2.96 10.85
CA ALA A 127 7.97 -3.07 11.32
C ALA A 127 7.12 -4.15 10.62
N THR A 128 7.71 -4.95 9.72
CA THR A 128 7.11 -6.07 8.95
C THR A 128 5.65 -5.93 8.58
N PHE A 129 5.39 -5.10 7.58
CA PHE A 129 4.39 -5.42 6.56
C PHE A 129 5.09 -6.31 5.52
N SER A 130 5.24 -7.60 5.80
CA SER A 130 6.04 -8.52 4.98
C SER A 130 5.38 -8.92 3.65
N ASN A 131 4.22 -8.33 3.32
CA ASN A 131 3.59 -8.55 2.03
C ASN A 131 3.82 -7.32 1.15
N ALA A 132 4.51 -7.53 0.03
CA ALA A 132 4.62 -6.57 -1.07
C ALA A 132 3.23 -6.15 -1.62
N ALA A 133 2.17 -6.87 -1.24
CA ALA A 133 0.79 -6.42 -1.32
C ALA A 133 0.29 -6.14 0.10
N GLU A 134 0.36 -4.86 0.47
CA GLU A 134 -0.47 -4.20 1.48
C GLU A 134 -0.04 -4.12 2.98
N PRO A 135 -0.44 -3.01 3.66
CA PRO A 135 -1.45 -2.08 3.17
C PRO A 135 -1.00 -0.63 2.96
N PRO A 136 -1.67 0.08 2.02
CA PRO A 136 -1.80 1.53 2.02
C PRO A 136 -2.57 1.97 3.27
N LEU A 137 -1.99 1.75 4.47
CA LEU A 137 -2.55 2.22 5.72
C LEU A 137 -2.22 3.69 5.88
N ALA A 138 -3.22 4.54 5.81
CA ALA A 138 -3.08 5.92 6.23
C ALA A 138 -2.95 5.97 7.75
N PHE A 139 -1.91 6.64 8.23
CA PHE A 139 -1.68 6.94 9.64
C PHE A 139 -1.91 8.44 9.87
N PRO A 140 -3.17 8.92 9.98
CA PRO A 140 -3.41 10.34 10.17
C PRO A 140 -2.95 10.79 11.57
N GLU A 141 -2.32 11.95 11.63
CA GLU A 141 -1.97 12.59 12.90
C GLU A 141 -3.23 12.81 13.75
N GLY A 142 -3.10 12.60 15.05
CA GLY A 142 -4.21 12.66 16.01
C GLY A 142 -5.01 11.37 16.12
N ALA A 143 -4.89 10.39 15.21
CA ALA A 143 -5.62 9.14 15.35
C ALA A 143 -5.10 8.33 16.55
N ALA A 144 -6.04 7.84 17.36
CA ALA A 144 -5.74 6.99 18.49
C ALA A 144 -5.34 5.58 18.00
N VAL A 145 -4.19 5.12 18.47
CA VAL A 145 -3.62 3.81 18.16
C VAL A 145 -3.22 3.06 19.42
N GLU A 146 -3.29 1.74 19.33
CA GLU A 146 -2.66 0.79 20.23
C GLU A 146 -1.75 -0.10 19.40
N VAL A 147 -0.45 -0.04 19.69
CA VAL A 147 0.60 -0.80 18.99
C VAL A 147 1.16 -1.82 19.97
N SER A 148 1.07 -3.11 19.62
CA SER A 148 1.79 -4.18 20.31
C SER A 148 3.05 -4.51 19.54
N TRP A 149 4.21 -4.49 20.18
CA TRP A 149 5.50 -4.58 19.52
C TRP A 149 6.58 -5.20 20.41
N PHE A 150 7.73 -5.54 19.82
CA PHE A 150 8.94 -5.92 20.55
C PHE A 150 10.17 -5.35 19.85
N VAL A 151 11.28 -5.26 20.58
CA VAL A 151 12.60 -4.93 20.01
C VAL A 151 13.11 -6.18 19.31
N ASP A 152 13.34 -6.13 17.99
CA ASP A 152 13.71 -7.30 17.20
C ASP A 152 15.24 -7.39 17.04
N PRO A 153 15.92 -8.36 17.70
CA PRO A 153 17.36 -8.52 17.56
C PRO A 153 17.77 -8.95 16.15
N ALA A 154 16.85 -9.51 15.36
CA ALA A 154 17.12 -9.90 13.98
C ALA A 154 17.08 -8.71 13.01
N SER A 155 16.64 -7.54 13.48
CA SER A 155 16.49 -6.31 12.69
C SER A 155 17.22 -5.14 13.35
N GLU A 156 18.44 -5.37 13.84
CA GLU A 156 19.29 -4.32 14.44
C GLU A 156 18.62 -3.59 15.62
N ASP A 157 17.89 -4.33 16.45
CA ASP A 157 17.14 -3.80 17.61
C ASP A 157 16.08 -2.74 17.24
N GLU A 158 15.62 -2.75 15.99
CA GLU A 158 14.47 -1.95 15.57
C GLU A 158 13.17 -2.48 16.17
N ARG A 159 12.15 -1.61 16.20
CA ARG A 159 10.85 -1.94 16.79
C ARG A 159 9.96 -2.64 15.78
N ARG A 160 9.55 -3.85 16.13
CA ARG A 160 8.70 -4.68 15.30
C ARG A 160 7.26 -4.68 15.76
N ILE A 161 6.37 -4.23 14.88
CA ILE A 161 4.92 -4.24 15.12
C ILE A 161 4.39 -5.67 14.97
N VAL A 162 3.66 -6.14 15.98
CA VAL A 162 2.99 -7.45 16.00
C VAL A 162 1.49 -7.31 15.83
N ARG A 163 0.88 -6.32 16.50
CA ARG A 163 -0.53 -5.96 16.31
C ARG A 163 -0.68 -4.46 16.32
N LEU A 164 -1.55 -3.99 15.44
CA LEU A 164 -1.95 -2.59 15.38
C LEU A 164 -3.47 -2.52 15.48
N ARG A 165 -3.95 -1.77 16.47
CA ARG A 165 -5.33 -1.34 16.53
C ARG A 165 -5.36 0.17 16.37
N MET A 166 -6.29 0.65 15.58
CA MET A 166 -6.47 2.07 15.32
C MET A 166 -7.96 2.39 15.40
N GLU A 167 -8.32 3.55 15.92
CA GLU A 167 -9.69 4.02 15.71
C GLU A 167 -9.92 4.26 14.22
N PRO A 168 -11.05 3.81 13.64
CA PRO A 168 -11.38 4.18 12.27
C PRO A 168 -11.29 5.70 12.17
N GLY A 169 -10.40 6.18 11.28
CA GLY A 169 -10.01 7.59 11.11
C GLY A 169 -10.84 8.59 11.91
N GLY A 170 -10.43 8.79 13.16
CA GLY A 170 -11.03 9.72 14.12
C GLY A 170 -10.13 10.92 14.36
N ALA A 171 -9.20 11.25 13.46
CA ALA A 171 -8.93 12.66 13.26
C ALA A 171 -10.25 13.16 12.70
N ARG A 172 -11.06 13.85 13.53
CA ARG A 172 -12.25 14.63 13.16
C ARG A 172 -12.51 14.42 11.69
N ALA A 173 -13.28 13.39 11.30
CA ALA A 173 -13.72 13.22 9.92
C ALA A 173 -14.40 14.55 9.65
N THR A 174 -13.62 15.48 9.11
CA THR A 174 -14.03 16.87 9.15
C THR A 174 -15.23 16.87 8.24
N VAL A 175 -16.19 17.75 8.47
CA VAL A 175 -17.27 17.91 7.51
C VAL A 175 -16.72 17.92 6.06
N ALA A 176 -15.49 18.43 5.87
CA ALA A 176 -14.70 18.35 4.64
C ALA A 176 -14.37 16.93 4.08
N ASP A 177 -14.12 15.88 4.88
CA ASP A 177 -13.87 14.53 4.35
C ASP A 177 -15.18 13.85 3.89
N ALA A 178 -16.27 14.06 4.64
CA ALA A 178 -17.61 13.59 4.24
C ALA A 178 -18.14 14.39 3.04
N GLU A 179 -17.91 15.71 3.03
CA GLU A 179 -18.20 16.60 1.91
C GLU A 179 -17.42 16.18 0.66
N PHE A 180 -16.11 15.91 0.80
CA PHE A 180 -15.30 15.46 -0.32
C PHE A 180 -15.69 14.07 -0.82
N ALA A 181 -16.02 13.13 0.07
CA ALA A 181 -16.55 11.82 -0.31
C ALA A 181 -17.87 11.96 -1.10
N ALA A 182 -18.77 12.87 -0.70
CA ALA A 182 -19.99 13.18 -1.42
C ALA A 182 -19.70 13.80 -2.81
N VAL A 183 -18.67 14.64 -2.93
CA VAL A 183 -18.22 15.20 -4.21
C VAL A 183 -17.71 14.11 -5.14
N ILE A 184 -16.90 13.17 -4.66
CA ILE A 184 -16.41 12.05 -5.48
C ILE A 184 -17.56 11.12 -5.90
N ALA A 185 -18.49 10.82 -5.00
CA ALA A 185 -19.69 10.06 -5.34
C ALA A 185 -20.52 10.76 -6.43
N GLY A 186 -20.71 12.07 -6.32
CA GLY A 186 -21.36 12.90 -7.34
C GLY A 186 -20.61 12.92 -8.68
N PHE A 187 -19.28 12.96 -8.64
CA PHE A 187 -18.43 12.93 -9.82
C PHE A 187 -18.52 11.60 -10.56
N VAL A 188 -18.47 10.48 -9.84
CA VAL A 188 -18.67 9.14 -10.43
C VAL A 188 -20.08 9.01 -11.02
N ALA A 189 -21.12 9.46 -10.31
CA ALA A 189 -22.49 9.44 -10.82
C ALA A 189 -22.65 10.31 -12.08
N ALA A 190 -21.95 11.45 -12.16
CA ALA A 190 -21.94 12.29 -13.35
C ALA A 190 -21.26 11.61 -14.54
N LEU A 191 -20.15 10.89 -14.32
CA LEU A 191 -19.46 10.10 -15.35
C LEU A 191 -20.30 8.91 -15.85
N GLU A 192 -21.08 8.28 -14.97
CA GLU A 192 -22.00 7.19 -15.35
C GLU A 192 -23.25 7.69 -16.07
N SER A 193 -23.63 8.95 -15.85
CA SER A 193 -24.76 9.56 -16.53
C SER A 193 -24.42 9.95 -17.98
N ALA A 194 -25.42 9.90 -18.87
CA ALA A 194 -25.32 10.48 -20.20
C ALA A 194 -25.39 12.03 -20.21
N ASP A 195 -25.49 12.66 -19.03
CA ASP A 195 -25.72 14.08 -18.86
C ASP A 195 -24.41 14.82 -18.55
N ALA A 196 -23.82 15.40 -19.58
CA ALA A 196 -22.57 16.15 -19.50
C ALA A 196 -22.69 17.43 -18.65
N THR A 197 -23.90 17.96 -18.45
CA THR A 197 -24.11 19.20 -17.67
C THR A 197 -23.80 19.02 -16.18
N ARG A 198 -24.03 17.82 -15.65
CA ARG A 198 -23.67 17.48 -14.26
C ARG A 198 -22.16 17.45 -14.06
N LEU A 199 -21.43 16.91 -15.03
CA LEU A 199 -19.96 16.89 -14.99
C LEU A 199 -19.41 18.31 -15.08
N ALA A 200 -20.01 19.16 -15.92
CA ALA A 200 -19.58 20.54 -16.09
C ALA A 200 -19.58 21.34 -14.78
N GLY A 201 -20.57 21.10 -13.90
CA GLY A 201 -20.66 21.74 -12.58
C GLY A 201 -19.60 21.30 -11.56
N LEU A 202 -18.95 20.16 -11.80
CA LEU A 202 -17.94 19.55 -10.91
C LEU A 202 -16.50 19.81 -11.39
N VAL A 203 -16.34 20.49 -12.52
CA VAL A 203 -15.04 20.79 -13.13
C VAL A 203 -14.80 22.30 -13.10
N GLN A 204 -13.58 22.69 -12.74
CA GLN A 204 -13.14 24.08 -12.79
C GLN A 204 -12.58 24.36 -14.18
N PHE A 205 -13.39 24.94 -15.06
CA PHE A 205 -12.93 25.36 -16.39
C PHE A 205 -12.17 26.70 -16.34
N PRO A 206 -11.12 26.86 -17.16
CA PRO A 206 -10.51 25.81 -18.00
C PRO A 206 -9.74 24.78 -17.17
N VAL A 207 -9.91 23.49 -17.51
CA VAL A 207 -9.27 22.37 -16.80
C VAL A 207 -8.04 21.90 -17.56
N ASN A 208 -6.94 21.66 -16.85
CA ASN A 208 -5.75 21.07 -17.46
C ASN A 208 -5.97 19.55 -17.60
N PHE A 209 -6.04 19.05 -18.82
CA PHE A 209 -6.13 17.64 -19.17
C PHE A 209 -4.85 17.23 -19.91
N ALA A 210 -3.98 16.47 -19.24
CA ALA A 210 -2.73 15.97 -19.79
C ALA A 210 -1.84 17.04 -20.47
N GLY A 211 -1.82 18.26 -19.93
CA GLY A 211 -1.06 19.39 -20.48
C GLY A 211 -1.84 20.28 -21.45
N HIS A 212 -3.10 19.95 -21.75
CA HIS A 212 -3.99 20.74 -22.59
C HIS A 212 -5.10 21.41 -21.78
N MET A 213 -5.32 22.70 -22.01
CA MET A 213 -6.42 23.43 -21.35
C MET A 213 -7.73 23.19 -22.10
N LEU A 214 -8.66 22.47 -21.47
CA LEU A 214 -9.99 22.25 -22.00
C LEU A 214 -10.95 23.32 -21.48
N GLY A 215 -11.76 23.90 -22.38
CA GLY A 215 -12.82 24.84 -22.03
C GLY A 215 -14.14 24.15 -21.68
N ALA A 216 -15.11 24.90 -21.13
CA ALA A 216 -16.42 24.35 -20.76
C ALA A 216 -17.20 23.75 -21.95
N GLY A 217 -16.94 24.21 -23.17
CA GLY A 217 -17.52 23.64 -24.40
C GLY A 217 -16.97 22.26 -24.79
N GLN A 218 -15.94 21.76 -24.11
CA GLN A 218 -15.29 20.46 -24.37
C GLN A 218 -15.55 19.43 -23.26
N VAL A 219 -16.64 19.64 -22.50
CA VAL A 219 -17.07 18.77 -21.41
C VAL A 219 -17.35 17.34 -21.88
N ASP A 220 -17.91 17.17 -23.08
CA ASP A 220 -18.21 15.84 -23.62
C ASP A 220 -16.93 15.05 -23.96
N ASP A 221 -15.90 15.73 -24.48
CA ASP A 221 -14.59 15.13 -24.75
C ASP A 221 -13.93 14.68 -23.44
N LEU A 222 -14.00 15.53 -22.40
CA LEU A 222 -13.52 15.21 -21.06
C LEU A 222 -14.29 14.01 -20.47
N ARG A 223 -15.61 13.97 -20.59
CA ARG A 223 -16.44 12.86 -20.10
C ARG A 223 -16.06 11.57 -20.80
N ALA A 224 -15.93 11.58 -22.12
CA ALA A 224 -15.55 10.40 -22.91
C ALA A 224 -14.18 9.87 -22.49
N ALA A 225 -13.21 10.76 -22.24
CA ALA A 225 -11.88 10.38 -21.76
C ALA A 225 -11.89 9.78 -20.34
N LEU A 226 -12.85 10.15 -19.49
CA LEU A 226 -12.94 9.70 -18.09
C LEU A 226 -13.96 8.57 -17.85
N ALA A 227 -14.76 8.23 -18.86
CA ALA A 227 -15.78 7.17 -18.78
C ALA A 227 -15.19 5.74 -18.84
N MET A 228 -13.99 5.53 -18.28
CA MET A 228 -13.36 4.21 -18.19
C MET A 228 -13.88 3.48 -16.93
N PRO A 229 -14.45 2.27 -17.04
CA PRO A 229 -14.95 1.52 -15.87
C PRO A 229 -13.90 1.29 -14.78
N ALA A 230 -12.64 1.11 -15.16
CA ALA A 230 -11.53 0.96 -14.22
C ALA A 230 -11.29 2.24 -13.39
N LEU A 231 -11.38 3.42 -14.03
CA LEU A 231 -11.23 4.69 -13.35
C LEU A 231 -12.38 4.93 -12.36
N GLN A 232 -13.62 4.63 -12.76
CA GLN A 232 -14.80 4.75 -11.89
C GLN A 232 -14.71 3.82 -10.67
N SER A 233 -14.29 2.57 -10.88
CA SER A 233 -14.08 1.60 -9.79
C SER A 233 -13.01 2.10 -8.81
N CYS A 234 -11.89 2.62 -9.33
CA CYS A 234 -10.83 3.19 -8.49
C CYS A 234 -11.31 4.42 -7.72
N LEU A 235 -12.01 5.36 -8.35
CA LEU A 235 -12.52 6.57 -7.69
C LEU A 235 -13.46 6.25 -6.51
N ARG A 236 -14.16 5.12 -6.52
CA ARG A 236 -15.04 4.69 -5.41
C ARG A 236 -14.29 4.22 -4.18
N THR A 237 -13.05 3.75 -4.34
CA THR A 237 -12.28 3.09 -3.27
C THR A 237 -10.97 3.79 -2.94
N ALA A 238 -10.49 4.68 -3.81
CA ALA A 238 -9.23 5.37 -3.65
C ALA A 238 -9.27 6.35 -2.46
N ALA A 239 -8.21 6.30 -1.66
CA ALA A 239 -7.98 7.29 -0.63
C ALA A 239 -7.52 8.61 -1.26
N ALA A 240 -8.11 9.72 -0.83
CA ALA A 240 -7.71 11.05 -1.26
C ALA A 240 -6.58 11.59 -0.39
N GLU A 241 -5.47 11.96 -1.01
CA GLU A 241 -4.33 12.57 -0.34
C GLU A 241 -4.54 14.08 -0.21
N ALA A 242 -4.33 14.63 0.99
CA ALA A 242 -4.33 16.08 1.21
C ALA A 242 -2.98 16.68 0.84
N LEU A 243 -2.99 17.70 -0.02
CA LEU A 243 -1.79 18.45 -0.40
C LEU A 243 -1.65 19.72 0.44
N HIS A 244 -0.41 20.23 0.55
CA HIS A 244 -0.10 21.43 1.35
C HIS A 244 -0.82 22.71 0.88
N ASP A 245 -1.27 22.77 -0.37
CA ASP A 245 -2.05 23.88 -0.93
C ASP A 245 -3.56 23.79 -0.62
N GLY A 246 -3.97 22.83 0.22
CA GLY A 246 -5.36 22.59 0.56
C GLY A 246 -6.15 21.84 -0.51
N SER A 247 -5.49 21.41 -1.60
CA SER A 247 -6.11 20.57 -2.62
C SER A 247 -6.09 19.08 -2.23
N ARG A 248 -6.89 18.28 -2.94
CA ARG A 248 -6.99 16.83 -2.75
C ARG A 248 -6.56 16.12 -4.02
N ARG A 249 -5.68 15.13 -3.87
CA ARG A 249 -5.16 14.32 -4.96
C ARG A 249 -5.71 12.90 -4.88
N ILE A 250 -6.15 12.37 -6.01
CA ILE A 250 -6.49 10.95 -6.17
C ILE A 250 -5.68 10.41 -7.34
N VAL A 251 -5.03 9.26 -7.14
CA VAL A 251 -4.25 8.58 -8.18
C VAL A 251 -4.92 7.26 -8.53
N CYS A 252 -5.33 7.13 -9.78
CA CYS A 252 -6.03 5.96 -10.30
C CYS A 252 -5.40 5.51 -11.62
N HIS A 253 -4.78 4.31 -11.64
CA HIS A 253 -4.27 3.67 -12.86
C HIS A 253 -3.41 4.60 -13.75
N GLY A 254 -2.48 5.36 -13.16
CA GLY A 254 -1.64 6.32 -13.90
C GLY A 254 -2.33 7.63 -14.30
N VAL A 255 -3.54 7.87 -13.77
CA VAL A 255 -4.26 9.15 -13.87
C VAL A 255 -4.27 9.81 -12.50
N THR A 256 -3.72 11.02 -12.43
CA THR A 256 -3.79 11.86 -11.23
C THR A 256 -4.89 12.87 -11.40
N LEU A 257 -5.88 12.86 -10.51
CA LEU A 257 -6.96 13.83 -10.42
C LEU A 257 -6.72 14.75 -9.23
N LEU A 258 -6.74 16.05 -9.48
CA LEU A 258 -6.53 17.05 -8.45
C LEU A 258 -7.78 17.92 -8.31
N PHE A 259 -8.36 17.89 -7.13
CA PHE A 259 -9.54 18.66 -6.75
C PHE A 259 -9.14 19.81 -5.84
N ALA A 260 -9.67 21.00 -6.10
CA ALA A 260 -9.45 22.18 -5.27
C ALA A 260 -10.79 22.88 -5.00
N ARG A 261 -10.84 23.69 -3.94
CA ARG A 261 -11.99 24.55 -3.69
C ARG A 261 -12.01 25.72 -4.68
N ALA A 262 -13.13 25.89 -5.38
CA ALA A 262 -13.36 26.98 -6.32
C ALA A 262 -14.11 28.14 -5.63
N ALA A 263 -14.42 29.20 -6.39
CA ALA A 263 -15.26 30.29 -5.91
C ALA A 263 -16.61 29.75 -5.37
N GLY A 264 -16.98 30.15 -4.15
CA GLY A 264 -18.14 29.60 -3.44
C GLY A 264 -17.84 28.38 -2.57
N ASP A 265 -16.56 28.09 -2.29
CA ASP A 265 -16.09 27.05 -1.36
C ASP A 265 -16.38 25.60 -1.77
N ALA A 266 -16.86 25.39 -3.00
CA ALA A 266 -17.17 24.07 -3.54
C ALA A 266 -15.95 23.38 -4.14
N TRP A 267 -15.78 22.08 -3.86
CA TRP A 267 -14.76 21.24 -4.48
C TRP A 267 -15.03 21.02 -5.97
N ARG A 268 -13.99 21.25 -6.81
CA ARG A 268 -14.05 21.02 -8.25
C ARG A 268 -12.76 20.40 -8.76
N LEU A 269 -12.85 19.61 -9.82
CA LEU A 269 -11.69 19.08 -10.54
C LEU A 269 -10.95 20.25 -11.21
N ARG A 270 -9.70 20.48 -10.80
CA ARG A 270 -8.84 21.55 -11.32
C ARG A 270 -7.89 21.05 -12.39
N GLU A 271 -7.37 19.84 -12.20
CA GLU A 271 -6.32 19.30 -13.05
C GLU A 271 -6.39 17.78 -13.13
N LEU A 272 -6.09 17.27 -14.32
CA LEU A 272 -5.95 15.87 -14.62
C LEU A 272 -4.65 15.63 -15.37
N ARG A 273 -3.81 14.74 -14.84
CA ARG A 273 -2.54 14.35 -15.47
C ARG A 273 -2.57 12.87 -15.82
N GLN A 274 -2.20 12.54 -17.05
CA GLN A 274 -1.91 11.17 -17.47
C GLN A 274 -0.38 11.00 -17.50
N GLY A 275 0.14 10.02 -16.77
CA GLY A 275 1.57 9.75 -16.72
C GLY A 275 1.98 8.90 -15.51
N PRO A 276 3.18 8.27 -15.56
CA PRO A 276 3.74 7.53 -14.43
C PRO A 276 3.94 8.41 -13.20
#